data_AF-A0A2V8DXG1-F1
#
_entry.id   AF-A0A2V8DXG1-F1
#
_cell.length_a   1.000
_cell.length_b   1.000
_cell.length_c   1.000
_cell.angle_alpha   90.00
_cell.angle_beta   90.00
_cell.angle_gamma   90.00
#
_symmetry.space_group_name_H-M   'P 1'
#
loop_
_entity.id
_entity.type
_entity.pdbx_description
1 polymer ?
#
loop_
_entity_poly.entity_id
_entity_poly.type
_entity_poly.pdbx_seq_one_letter_code
_entity_poly.pdbx_strand_id
1 'polypeptide(L)' 'MGNTVDAVLKRGVHLAVCQMATRFMAGGLAGASSGNADAIYNELVGNLLANAHMVPAGIVAVSRAQERGYSFAHAG' A
#
# COMPACT_ATOMS: atom_id res chain seq x y z
N MET A 1 8.20 22.60 2.19
CA MET A 1 8.22 21.35 1.40
C MET A 1 6.78 20.95 1.15
N GLY A 2 6.38 20.66 -0.09
CA GLY A 2 5.00 20.24 -0.37
C GLY A 2 4.72 18.90 0.30
N ASN A 3 3.69 18.84 1.16
CA ASN A 3 3.28 17.65 1.91
C ASN A 3 2.20 16.84 1.16
N THR A 4 2.08 17.03 -0.15
CA THR A 4 1.09 16.34 -0.97
C THR A 4 1.71 15.10 -1.60
N VAL A 5 0.89 14.07 -1.81
CA VAL A 5 1.30 12.80 -2.42
C VAL A 5 1.95 13.02 -3.80
N ASP A 6 1.37 13.88 -4.63
CA ASP A 6 1.93 14.23 -5.94
C ASP A 6 3.34 14.84 -5.85
N ALA A 7 3.57 15.73 -4.88
CA ALA A 7 4.87 16.38 -4.72
C ALA A 7 5.99 15.41 -4.31
N VAL A 8 5.67 14.36 -3.53
CA VAL A 8 6.65 13.33 -3.14
C VAL A 8 6.87 12.31 -4.25
N LEU A 9 5.83 11.95 -5.01
CA LEU A 9 5.95 11.05 -6.17
C LEU A 9 6.87 11.64 -7.25
N LYS A 10 6.76 12.95 -7.54
CA LYS A 10 7.64 13.65 -8.49
C LYS A 10 9.11 13.69 -8.07
N ARG A 11 9.43 13.42 -6.80
CA ARG A 11 10.80 13.34 -6.28
C ARG A 11 11.40 11.93 -6.42
N GLY A 12 10.67 10.98 -7.02
CA GLY A 12 11.13 9.61 -7.23
C GLY A 12 10.83 8.66 -6.08
N VAL A 13 9.87 8.99 -5.21
CA VAL A 13 9.42 8.07 -4.16
C VAL A 13 8.63 6.93 -4.78
N HIS A 14 8.99 5.69 -4.43
CA HIS A 14 8.22 4.49 -4.76
C HIS A 14 7.29 4.14 -3.60
N LEU A 15 6.02 3.84 -3.91
CA LEU A 15 5.04 3.42 -2.92
C LEU A 15 4.87 1.90 -2.98
N ALA A 16 4.95 1.23 -1.84
CA ALA A 16 4.67 -0.19 -1.71
C ALA A 16 3.42 -0.40 -0.85
N VAL A 17 2.45 -1.16 -1.36
CA VAL A 17 1.17 -1.42 -0.68
C VAL A 17 1.07 -2.89 -0.29
N CYS A 18 0.80 -3.15 0.99
CA CYS A 18 0.74 -4.49 1.56
C CYS A 18 -0.53 -5.23 1.12
N GLN A 19 -0.40 -6.25 0.28
CA GLN A 19 -1.54 -7.04 -0.19
C GLN A 19 -2.36 -7.68 0.94
N MET A 20 -1.69 -8.21 1.95
CA MET A 20 -2.36 -8.81 3.11
C MET A 20 -3.22 -7.79 3.86
N ALA A 21 -2.69 -6.58 4.06
CA ALA A 21 -3.44 -5.51 4.72
C ALA A 21 -4.61 -5.04 3.84
N THR A 22 -4.43 -4.92 2.53
CA THR A 22 -5.50 -4.56 1.59
C THR A 22 -6.63 -5.59 1.60
N ARG A 23 -6.31 -6.90 1.63
CA ARG A 23 -7.33 -7.95 1.77
C ARG A 23 -8.04 -7.90 3.12
N PHE A 24 -7.32 -7.64 4.20
CA PHE A 24 -7.92 -7.47 5.54
C PHE A 24 -8.90 -6.28 5.56
N MET A 25 -8.49 -5.12 5.02
CA MET A 25 -9.35 -3.95 4.90
C MET A 25 -10.56 -4.21 3.99
N ALA A 26 -10.37 -4.89 2.86
CA ALA A 26 -11.46 -5.28 1.97
C ALA A 26 -12.47 -6.20 2.66
N GLY A 27 -12.00 -7.15 3.48
CA GLY A 27 -12.87 -8.00 4.31
C GLY A 27 -13.67 -7.21 5.34
N GLY A 28 -13.03 -6.24 6.01
CA GLY A 28 -13.72 -5.34 6.94
C GLY A 28 -14.78 -4.47 6.26
N LEU A 29 -14.45 -3.90 5.10
CA LEU A 29 -15.37 -3.11 4.29
C LEU A 29 -16.55 -3.94 3.75
N ALA A 30 -16.30 -5.19 3.35
CA ALA A 30 -17.34 -6.12 2.94
C ALA A 30 -18.32 -6.41 4.09
N GLY A 31 -17.82 -6.62 5.31
CA GLY A 31 -18.65 -6.80 6.50
C GLY A 31 -19.51 -5.58 6.85
N ALA A 32 -18.99 -4.37 6.63
CA ALA A 32 -19.73 -3.13 6.91
C ALA A 32 -20.73 -2.74 5.80
N SER A 33 -20.47 -3.13 4.55
CA SER A 33 -21.29 -2.76 3.38
C SER A 33 -22.16 -3.89 2.82
N SER A 34 -22.15 -5.09 3.43
CA SER A 34 -22.73 -6.33 2.86
C SER A 34 -22.22 -6.62 1.43
N GLY A 35 -20.98 -6.21 1.13
CA GLY A 35 -20.34 -6.34 -0.17
C GLY A 35 -19.53 -7.62 -0.32
N ASN A 36 -19.03 -7.87 -1.53
CA ASN A 36 -18.08 -8.95 -1.79
C ASN A 36 -16.64 -8.46 -1.55
N ALA A 37 -15.91 -9.10 -0.63
CA ALA A 37 -14.54 -8.75 -0.27
C ALA A 37 -13.58 -8.80 -1.47
N ASP A 38 -13.72 -9.76 -2.38
CA ASP A 38 -12.86 -9.84 -3.57
C ASP A 38 -13.17 -8.74 -4.57
N ALA A 39 -14.43 -8.32 -4.70
CA ALA A 39 -14.80 -7.20 -5.55
C ALA A 39 -14.20 -5.88 -5.02
N ILE A 40 -14.33 -5.64 -3.70
CA ILE A 40 -13.74 -4.47 -3.03
C ILE A 40 -12.22 -4.49 -3.14
N TYR A 41 -11.59 -5.66 -2.95
CA TYR A 41 -10.14 -5.80 -3.11
C TYR A 41 -9.70 -5.42 -4.53
N ASN A 42 -10.38 -5.95 -5.56
CA ASN A 42 -10.06 -5.64 -6.95
C ASN A 42 -10.27 -4.15 -7.28
N GLU A 43 -11.30 -3.52 -6.70
CA GLU A 43 -11.51 -2.08 -6.82
C GLU A 43 -10.36 -1.28 -6.20
N LEU A 44 -9.95 -1.63 -4.97
CA LEU A 44 -8.85 -0.96 -4.27
C LEU A 44 -7.53 -1.11 -5.02
N VAL A 45 -7.25 -2.29 -5.59
CA VAL A 45 -6.03 -2.54 -6.37
C VAL A 45 -6.08 -1.85 -7.73
N GLY A 46 -7.25 -1.80 -8.37
CA GLY A 46 -7.45 -1.11 -9.65
C GLY A 46 -7.31 0.40 -9.56
N ASN A 47 -7.54 0.98 -8.37
CA ASN A 47 -7.49 2.42 -8.12
C ASN A 47 -6.27 2.87 -7.28
N LEU A 48 -5.18 2.11 -7.32
CA LEU A 48 -3.95 2.51 -6.66
C LEU A 48 -3.38 3.81 -7.23
N LEU A 49 -2.71 4.58 -6.37
CA LEU A 49 -1.98 5.78 -6.77
C LEU A 49 -0.93 5.46 -7.85
N ALA A 50 -0.68 6.42 -8.74
CA ALA A 50 0.39 6.30 -9.72
C ALA A 50 1.74 5.99 -9.04
N ASN A 51 2.51 5.06 -9.60
CA ASN A 51 3.77 4.53 -9.05
C ASN A 51 3.66 3.73 -7.73
N ALA A 52 2.46 3.32 -7.32
CA ALA A 52 2.29 2.35 -6.25
C ALA A 52 2.36 0.91 -6.78
N HIS A 53 3.04 0.05 -6.03
CA HIS A 53 3.21 -1.36 -6.33
C HIS A 53 2.60 -2.22 -5.23
N MET A 54 1.76 -3.17 -5.62
CA MET A 54 1.31 -4.22 -4.71
C MET A 54 2.48 -5.15 -4.40
N VAL A 55 2.78 -5.29 -3.11
CA VAL A 55 3.76 -6.25 -2.60
C VAL A 55 3.05 -7.35 -1.82
N PRO A 56 3.58 -8.58 -1.80
CA PRO A 56 2.93 -9.71 -1.15
C PRO A 56 2.69 -9.45 0.35
N ALA A 57 3.64 -8.82 1.03
CA ALA A 57 3.47 -8.30 2.37
C ALA A 57 4.38 -7.08 2.59
N GLY A 58 3.87 -6.06 3.30
CA GLY A 58 4.61 -4.84 3.60
C GLY A 58 5.88 -5.13 4.40
N ILE A 59 5.81 -6.04 5.37
CA ILE A 59 6.98 -6.45 6.16
C ILE A 59 8.08 -7.07 5.28
N VAL A 60 7.72 -7.87 4.27
CA VAL A 60 8.70 -8.46 3.35
C VAL A 60 9.37 -7.38 2.51
N ALA A 61 8.61 -6.39 2.03
CA ALA A 61 9.17 -5.27 1.28
C ALA A 61 10.13 -4.43 2.14
N VAL A 62 9.78 -4.15 3.40
CA VAL A 62 10.64 -3.43 4.35
C VAL A 62 11.91 -4.23 4.63
N SER A 63 11.81 -5.53 4.94
CA SER A 63 12.98 -6.36 5.21
C SER A 63 13.93 -6.42 4.02
N ARG A 64 13.42 -6.59 2.79
CA ARG A 64 14.23 -6.58 1.56
C ARG A 64 14.90 -5.23 1.32
N ALA A 65 14.24 -4.12 1.66
CA ALA A 65 14.84 -2.80 1.60
C ALA A 65 15.96 -2.64 2.65
N GLN A 66 15.74 -3.10 3.88
CA GLN A 66 16.76 -3.06 4.92
C GLN A 66 18.01 -3.89 4.55
N GLU A 67 17.82 -5.07 3.96
CA GLU A 67 18.91 -5.92 3.41
C GLU A 67 19.72 -5.20 2.32
N ARG A 68 19.13 -4.20 1.65
CA ARG A 68 19.79 -3.36 0.64
C ARG A 68 20.39 -2.07 1.21
N GLY A 69 20.40 -1.91 2.54
CA GLY A 69 21.00 -0.78 3.23
C GLY A 69 20.07 0.43 3.43
N TYR A 70 18.76 0.28 3.18
CA TYR A 70 17.80 1.36 3.47
C TYR A 70 17.52 1.44 4.97
N SER A 71 17.53 2.67 5.51
CA SER A 71 17.08 2.92 6.87
C SER A 71 15.56 2.80 6.97
N PHE A 72 15.08 2.18 8.04
CA PHE A 72 13.66 2.10 8.35
C PHE A 72 13.25 3.23 9.28
N ALA A 73 12.13 3.88 8.97
CA ALA A 73 11.49 4.86 9.83
C ALA A 73 9.98 4.61 9.81
N HIS A 74 9.34 4.75 10.97
CA HIS A 74 7.88 4.68 11.12
C HIS A 74 7.34 6.01 11.66
N ALA A 75 6.21 6.44 11.13
CA ALA A 75 5.35 7.45 11.72
C ALA A 75 3.98 6.78 11.83
N GLY A 76 3.42 6.74 13.05
CA GLY A 76 2.29 5.88 13.43
C GLY A 76 1.03 6.02 12.58
#